data_AF-A0A3L7T9S2-F1
#
_entry.id   AF-A0A3L7T9S2-F1
#
_cell.length_a   1.000
_cell.length_b   1.000
_cell.length_c   1.000
_cell.angle_alpha   90.00
_cell.angle_beta   90.00
_cell.angle_gamma   90.00
#
_symmetry.space_group_name_H-M   'P 1'
#
loop_
_entity.id
_entity.type
_entity.pdbx_description
1 polymer ?
#
loop_
_entity_poly.entity_id
_entity_poly.type
_entity_poly.pdbx_seq_one_letter_code
_entity_poly.pdbx_strand_id
1 'polypeptide(L)'
;MVRNSEKINLPILQNWDCHVCGTCCKEYLVRLSEDEVAKIKSQNWDVNEDLGGYQPFRKTGLFKNKINLNHRPDGSCVFLGENNLCKIHGKFGLDAKPLPCQVFPYVLIPTGNEWSVGVRYACPSAAKNLGTSVLKQRDSIEEFKDKLIEREKFTITLAENKVKPMLSSTQDTSWEIIFAIRNKLTEMLKNGKQDIGHSLRCCIALSNELKSTNLSKLGIDQVKEFLDIFGKVTISDVPVDAFAVPSPNWIGRILFRQITALFTRKDHGPNRGIANKGRIALLKAAIQFARGTGTVPKLNVWVSDTTFENIESRRCELDEESNELLKRYYLIKIESLQFFGASNFGIPFWEGLNILLLTYPIIVWTSLAQSSQDPMVDKIQRAISLVDDHFGFNKILGGLRQRYGFNLLAQRKETEKLVAWYSRQSI
;
A
#
# COMPACT_ATOMS: atom_id res chain seq x y z
N MET A 1 -26.48 -4.82 -26.29
CA MET A 1 -26.01 -3.70 -25.45
C MET A 1 -24.54 -3.48 -25.76
N VAL A 2 -24.21 -2.35 -26.39
CA VAL A 2 -22.82 -1.99 -26.67
C VAL A 2 -22.16 -1.75 -25.31
N ARG A 3 -21.25 -2.63 -24.89
CA ARG A 3 -20.34 -2.34 -23.78
C ARG A 3 -19.57 -1.09 -24.22
N ASN A 4 -19.86 0.08 -23.65
CA ASN A 4 -18.89 1.17 -23.70
C ASN A 4 -17.61 0.57 -23.12
N SER A 5 -16.58 0.40 -23.96
CA SER A 5 -15.36 -0.30 -23.56
C SER A 5 -14.60 0.58 -22.56
N GLU A 6 -14.95 0.44 -21.28
CA GLU A 6 -14.23 1.07 -20.18
C GLU A 6 -12.74 0.77 -20.34
N LYS A 7 -11.92 1.81 -20.36
CA LYS A 7 -10.47 1.65 -20.51
C LYS A 7 -9.90 1.07 -19.21
N ILE A 8 -9.06 0.04 -19.31
CA ILE A 8 -8.29 -0.46 -18.17
C ILE A 8 -6.81 -0.10 -18.32
N ASN A 9 -6.29 0.60 -17.31
CA ASN A 9 -4.91 1.04 -17.18
C ASN A 9 -4.13 0.01 -16.33
N LEU A 10 -3.22 -0.71 -16.98
CA LEU A 10 -2.44 -1.81 -16.39
C LEU A 10 -1.03 -1.33 -16.01
N PRO A 11 -0.44 -1.86 -14.90
CA PRO A 11 0.91 -1.52 -14.49
C PRO A 11 1.95 -2.16 -15.43
N ILE A 12 2.51 -1.35 -16.34
CA ILE A 12 3.40 -1.81 -17.42
C ILE A 12 4.68 -2.47 -16.88
N LEU A 13 5.21 -1.99 -15.75
CA LEU A 13 6.48 -2.45 -15.17
C LEU A 13 6.34 -3.69 -14.28
N GLN A 14 5.14 -4.27 -14.17
CA GLN A 14 4.87 -5.35 -13.23
C GLN A 14 4.68 -6.69 -13.93
N ASN A 15 5.29 -7.71 -13.34
CA ASN A 15 5.08 -9.12 -13.60
C ASN A 15 4.50 -9.77 -12.35
N TRP A 16 3.57 -10.69 -12.51
CA TRP A 16 3.05 -11.47 -11.39
C TRP A 16 2.47 -12.79 -11.84
N ASP A 17 2.86 -13.88 -11.18
CA ASP A 17 2.08 -15.11 -11.08
C ASP A 17 2.02 -15.57 -9.61
N CYS A 18 0.99 -16.36 -9.28
CA CYS A 18 0.93 -17.01 -7.97
C CYS A 18 1.93 -18.17 -7.90
N HIS A 19 2.97 -18.02 -7.07
CA HIS A 19 3.99 -19.08 -6.84
C HIS A 19 3.70 -19.93 -5.60
N VAL A 20 2.43 -20.00 -5.16
CA VAL A 20 1.97 -20.90 -4.09
C VAL A 20 2.80 -20.76 -2.79
N CYS A 21 3.23 -19.54 -2.43
CA CYS A 21 4.06 -19.33 -1.22
C CYS A 21 3.29 -19.45 0.11
N GLY A 22 1.95 -19.44 0.06
CA GLY A 22 1.07 -19.54 1.23
C GLY A 22 0.98 -18.27 2.09
N THR A 23 1.73 -17.20 1.79
CA THR A 23 1.74 -15.96 2.59
C THR A 23 0.34 -15.35 2.72
N CYS A 24 -0.40 -15.18 1.61
CA CYS A 24 -1.74 -14.61 1.67
C CYS A 24 -2.72 -15.45 2.49
N CYS A 25 -2.58 -16.79 2.46
CA CYS A 25 -3.38 -17.72 3.24
C CYS A 25 -3.05 -17.69 4.75
N LYS A 26 -1.91 -17.14 5.14
CA LYS A 26 -1.47 -17.01 6.53
C LYS A 26 -1.72 -15.62 7.11
N GLU A 27 -1.90 -14.62 6.26
CA GLU A 27 -1.98 -13.21 6.66
C GLU A 27 -3.40 -12.63 6.59
N TYR A 28 -4.22 -13.05 5.61
CA TYR A 28 -5.47 -12.35 5.30
C TYR A 28 -6.73 -13.01 5.84
N LEU A 29 -7.60 -12.15 6.39
CA LEU A 29 -8.97 -12.53 6.67
C LEU A 29 -9.87 -12.31 5.44
N VAL A 30 -10.18 -13.38 4.74
CA VAL A 30 -11.00 -13.35 3.52
C VAL A 30 -12.49 -13.29 3.85
N ARG A 31 -13.13 -12.14 3.58
CA ARG A 31 -14.58 -11.94 3.69
C ARG A 31 -15.30 -12.57 2.49
N LEU A 32 -16.43 -13.23 2.74
CA LEU A 32 -17.22 -13.92 1.71
C LEU A 32 -18.59 -13.25 1.45
N SER A 33 -19.07 -13.19 0.20
CA SER A 33 -20.50 -12.96 -0.08
C SER A 33 -21.32 -14.20 0.25
N GLU A 34 -22.63 -14.05 0.24
CA GLU A 34 -23.57 -15.15 0.34
C GLU A 34 -23.36 -16.19 -0.78
N ASP A 35 -23.15 -15.74 -2.02
CA ASP A 35 -22.88 -16.63 -3.16
C ASP A 35 -21.57 -17.41 -3.00
N GLU A 36 -20.51 -16.77 -2.48
CA GLU A 36 -19.24 -17.44 -2.21
C GLU A 36 -19.37 -18.48 -1.07
N VAL A 37 -20.20 -18.19 -0.07
CA VAL A 37 -20.52 -19.16 0.99
C VAL A 37 -21.31 -20.33 0.41
N ALA A 38 -22.32 -20.09 -0.42
CA ALA A 38 -23.10 -21.13 -1.08
C ALA A 38 -22.22 -22.01 -1.97
N LYS A 39 -21.32 -21.40 -2.75
CA LYS A 39 -20.35 -22.08 -3.60
C LYS A 39 -19.37 -22.95 -2.82
N ILE A 40 -18.87 -22.50 -1.67
CA ILE A 40 -17.99 -23.33 -0.84
C ILE A 40 -18.79 -24.46 -0.18
N LYS A 41 -20.05 -24.23 0.22
CA LYS A 41 -20.91 -25.28 0.78
C LYS A 41 -21.19 -26.39 -0.24
N SER A 42 -21.46 -26.04 -1.49
CA SER A 42 -21.74 -27.03 -2.55
C SER A 42 -20.53 -27.89 -2.93
N GLN A 43 -19.32 -27.53 -2.48
CA GLN A 43 -18.11 -28.34 -2.63
C GLN A 43 -18.06 -29.54 -1.66
N ASN A 44 -18.98 -29.64 -0.70
CA ASN A 44 -19.15 -30.78 0.21
C ASN A 44 -17.85 -31.24 0.91
N TRP A 45 -17.13 -30.30 1.51
CA TRP A 45 -15.90 -30.58 2.26
C TRP A 45 -16.18 -31.40 3.53
N ASP A 46 -15.45 -32.49 3.72
CA ASP A 46 -15.46 -33.22 4.99
C ASP A 46 -14.69 -32.43 6.05
N VAL A 47 -15.35 -32.08 7.15
CA VAL A 47 -14.72 -31.24 8.18
C VAL A 47 -13.55 -31.96 8.86
N ASN A 48 -13.65 -33.26 9.08
CA ASN A 48 -12.61 -34.04 9.76
C ASN A 48 -11.49 -34.39 8.80
N GLU A 49 -11.81 -35.00 7.66
CA GLU A 49 -10.81 -35.49 6.71
C GLU A 49 -10.17 -34.35 5.91
N ASP A 50 -10.98 -33.45 5.33
CA ASP A 50 -10.45 -32.40 4.46
C ASP A 50 -9.98 -31.17 5.24
N LEU A 51 -10.61 -30.82 6.36
CA LEU A 51 -10.33 -29.55 7.06
C LEU A 51 -9.69 -29.73 8.44
N GLY A 52 -9.40 -30.96 8.87
CA GLY A 52 -8.69 -31.25 10.12
C GLY A 52 -9.51 -30.90 11.37
N GLY A 53 -10.82 -31.12 11.31
CA GLY A 53 -11.79 -30.80 12.37
C GLY A 53 -12.23 -29.33 12.43
N TYR A 54 -11.72 -28.48 11.53
CA TYR A 54 -12.05 -27.05 11.53
C TYR A 54 -13.17 -26.72 10.56
N GLN A 55 -14.19 -26.01 11.04
CA GLN A 55 -15.27 -25.52 10.19
C GLN A 55 -14.73 -24.57 9.11
N PRO A 56 -15.28 -24.59 7.88
CA PRO A 56 -14.78 -23.78 6.75
C PRO A 56 -14.97 -22.27 6.96
N PHE A 57 -15.95 -21.89 7.79
CA PHE A 57 -16.36 -20.50 7.98
C PHE A 57 -16.25 -20.04 9.43
N ARG A 58 -15.95 -18.75 9.62
CA ARG A 58 -16.10 -18.07 10.91
C ARG A 58 -16.88 -16.77 10.78
N LYS A 59 -17.71 -16.50 11.78
CA LYS A 59 -18.47 -15.24 11.86
C LYS A 59 -17.72 -14.20 12.69
N THR A 60 -17.60 -12.98 12.18
CA THR A 60 -16.94 -11.83 12.82
C THR A 60 -17.80 -10.58 12.74
N GLY A 61 -17.34 -9.48 13.34
CA GLY A 61 -18.06 -8.21 13.38
C GLY A 61 -19.02 -8.09 14.56
N LEU A 62 -19.55 -6.88 14.74
CA LEU A 62 -20.60 -6.62 15.72
C LEU A 62 -21.82 -7.48 15.34
N PHE A 63 -22.38 -8.21 16.30
CA PHE A 63 -23.45 -9.20 16.08
C PHE A 63 -23.12 -10.37 15.15
N LYS A 64 -21.83 -10.64 14.86
CA LYS A 64 -21.39 -11.81 14.06
C LYS A 64 -22.02 -11.86 12.65
N ASN A 65 -22.28 -10.71 12.04
CA ASN A 65 -22.91 -10.62 10.72
C ASN A 65 -21.96 -10.79 9.52
N LYS A 66 -20.64 -10.89 9.74
CA LYS A 66 -19.65 -11.08 8.66
C LYS A 66 -19.11 -12.50 8.63
N ILE A 67 -19.29 -13.21 7.53
CA ILE A 67 -18.75 -14.55 7.29
C ILE A 67 -17.40 -14.46 6.57
N ASN A 68 -16.41 -15.16 7.08
CA ASN A 68 -15.07 -15.21 6.50
C ASN A 68 -14.60 -16.66 6.39
N LEU A 69 -13.58 -16.91 5.57
CA LEU A 69 -12.83 -18.15 5.64
C LEU A 69 -12.24 -18.31 7.05
N ASN A 70 -12.36 -19.52 7.59
CA ASN A 70 -11.84 -19.82 8.91
C ASN A 70 -10.31 -20.03 8.87
N HIS A 71 -9.69 -19.95 10.03
CA HIS A 71 -8.26 -20.17 10.21
C HIS A 71 -8.01 -21.17 11.34
N ARG A 72 -6.90 -21.90 11.23
CA ARG A 72 -6.37 -22.81 12.25
C ARG A 72 -5.73 -22.00 13.40
N PRO A 73 -5.39 -22.64 14.53
CA PRO A 73 -4.74 -21.98 15.66
C PRO A 73 -3.42 -21.28 15.31
N ASP A 74 -2.65 -21.82 14.34
CA ASP A 74 -1.42 -21.22 13.83
C ASP A 74 -1.65 -19.95 12.98
N GLY A 75 -2.92 -19.63 12.68
CA GLY A 75 -3.31 -18.48 11.88
C GLY A 75 -3.39 -18.75 10.38
N SER A 76 -3.15 -19.97 9.90
CA SER A 76 -3.32 -20.35 8.49
C SER A 76 -4.79 -20.58 8.13
N CYS A 77 -5.18 -20.26 6.89
CA CYS A 77 -6.51 -20.59 6.37
C CYS A 77 -6.76 -22.10 6.43
N VAL A 78 -7.97 -22.53 6.81
CA VAL A 78 -8.33 -23.96 6.91
C VAL A 78 -8.23 -24.72 5.58
N PHE A 79 -8.29 -24.00 4.46
CA PHE A 79 -8.09 -24.55 3.11
C PHE A 79 -6.63 -24.53 2.63
N LEU A 80 -5.67 -24.09 3.45
CA LEU A 80 -4.25 -24.22 3.11
C LEU A 80 -3.82 -25.67 3.29
N GLY A 81 -3.52 -26.37 2.20
CA GLY A 81 -3.07 -27.76 2.19
C GLY A 81 -1.55 -27.90 2.27
N GLU A 82 -1.08 -29.11 1.99
CA GLU A 82 0.34 -29.43 1.88
C GLU A 82 1.01 -28.61 0.78
N ASN A 83 2.32 -28.38 0.93
CA ASN A 83 3.12 -27.56 0.01
C ASN A 83 2.54 -26.16 -0.24
N ASN A 84 1.77 -25.62 0.71
CA ASN A 84 1.05 -24.35 0.64
C ASN A 84 -0.01 -24.27 -0.49
N LEU A 85 -0.37 -25.38 -1.14
CA LEU A 85 -1.41 -25.38 -2.17
C LEU A 85 -2.80 -25.22 -1.53
N CYS A 86 -3.61 -24.32 -2.08
CA CYS A 86 -4.99 -24.17 -1.62
C CYS A 86 -5.81 -25.41 -2.02
N LYS A 87 -6.45 -26.08 -1.04
CA LYS A 87 -7.28 -27.27 -1.26
C LYS A 87 -8.41 -27.04 -2.27
N ILE A 88 -9.07 -25.87 -2.22
CA ILE A 88 -10.10 -25.49 -3.20
C ILE A 88 -9.50 -25.42 -4.60
N HIS A 89 -8.34 -24.80 -4.75
CA HIS A 89 -7.64 -24.73 -6.03
C HIS A 89 -7.25 -26.13 -6.51
N GLY A 90 -6.64 -26.94 -5.66
CA GLY A 90 -6.15 -28.27 -6.03
C GLY A 90 -7.27 -29.21 -6.47
N LYS A 91 -8.43 -29.17 -5.81
CA LYS A 91 -9.57 -30.06 -6.09
C LYS A 91 -10.48 -29.55 -7.21
N PHE A 92 -10.69 -28.24 -7.31
CA PHE A 92 -11.73 -27.66 -8.16
C PHE A 92 -11.24 -26.53 -9.09
N GLY A 93 -9.94 -26.21 -9.09
CA GLY A 93 -9.35 -25.17 -9.94
C GLY A 93 -9.44 -23.74 -9.37
N LEU A 94 -8.82 -22.79 -10.07
CA LEU A 94 -8.72 -21.38 -9.66
C LEU A 94 -10.11 -20.75 -9.46
N ASP A 95 -11.01 -20.96 -10.40
CA ASP A 95 -12.35 -20.36 -10.41
C ASP A 95 -13.20 -20.78 -9.21
N ALA A 96 -12.93 -21.94 -8.62
CA ALA A 96 -13.67 -22.44 -7.46
C ALA A 96 -13.37 -21.67 -6.17
N LYS A 97 -12.24 -20.95 -6.11
CA LYS A 97 -11.87 -20.12 -4.95
C LYS A 97 -12.83 -18.93 -4.81
N PRO A 98 -12.98 -18.34 -3.61
CA PRO A 98 -13.61 -17.03 -3.46
C PRO A 98 -12.91 -15.96 -4.28
N LEU A 99 -13.66 -14.97 -4.77
CA LEU A 99 -13.14 -13.91 -5.64
C LEU A 99 -11.96 -13.15 -5.01
N PRO A 100 -11.96 -12.76 -3.72
CA PRO A 100 -10.79 -12.10 -3.12
C PRO A 100 -9.50 -12.94 -3.19
N CYS A 101 -9.62 -14.28 -3.15
CA CYS A 101 -8.47 -15.18 -3.27
C CYS A 101 -8.01 -15.38 -4.72
N GLN A 102 -8.85 -15.09 -5.70
CA GLN A 102 -8.50 -15.09 -7.12
C GLN A 102 -7.84 -13.76 -7.53
N VAL A 103 -8.41 -12.65 -7.07
CA VAL A 103 -7.99 -11.29 -7.45
C VAL A 103 -6.66 -10.89 -6.82
N PHE A 104 -6.36 -11.34 -5.59
CA PHE A 104 -5.11 -10.98 -4.93
C PHE A 104 -3.88 -11.40 -5.76
N PRO A 105 -2.91 -10.50 -6.00
CA PRO A 105 -2.64 -9.22 -5.34
C PRO A 105 -3.13 -7.97 -6.09
N TYR A 106 -3.94 -8.10 -7.13
CA TYR A 106 -4.47 -6.96 -7.87
C TYR A 106 -5.39 -6.10 -7.01
N VAL A 107 -5.37 -4.80 -7.25
CA VAL A 107 -6.30 -3.81 -6.69
C VAL A 107 -6.93 -3.08 -7.86
N LEU A 108 -8.21 -3.35 -8.13
CA LEU A 108 -8.95 -2.70 -9.21
C LEU A 108 -9.60 -1.42 -8.68
N ILE A 109 -9.24 -0.28 -9.25
CA ILE A 109 -9.59 1.04 -8.74
C ILE A 109 -10.39 1.77 -9.82
N PRO A 110 -11.68 2.05 -9.61
CA PRO A 110 -12.45 2.86 -10.53
C PRO A 110 -11.95 4.31 -10.50
N THR A 111 -11.58 4.86 -11.66
CA THR A 111 -11.02 6.20 -11.82
C THR A 111 -11.70 6.92 -12.98
N GLY A 112 -12.80 7.62 -12.71
CA GLY A 112 -13.56 8.34 -13.73
C GLY A 112 -14.23 7.38 -14.73
N ASN A 113 -13.82 7.44 -16.00
CA ASN A 113 -14.28 6.53 -17.05
C ASN A 113 -13.29 5.38 -17.34
N GLU A 114 -12.22 5.26 -16.57
CA GLU A 114 -11.23 4.18 -16.67
C GLU A 114 -11.11 3.40 -15.35
N TRP A 115 -10.59 2.18 -15.42
CA TRP A 115 -10.16 1.40 -14.26
C TRP A 115 -8.65 1.40 -14.21
N SER A 116 -8.09 1.78 -13.07
CA SER A 116 -6.66 1.71 -12.80
C SER A 116 -6.34 0.47 -11.98
N VAL A 117 -5.27 -0.24 -12.34
CA VAL A 117 -4.87 -1.49 -11.67
C VAL A 117 -3.62 -1.27 -10.84
N GLY A 118 -3.76 -1.43 -9.53
CA GLY A 118 -2.65 -1.49 -8.59
C GLY A 118 -2.24 -2.93 -8.28
N VAL A 119 -1.09 -3.09 -7.65
CA VAL A 119 -0.60 -4.39 -7.16
C VAL A 119 -0.11 -4.26 -5.73
N ARG A 120 -0.46 -5.26 -4.90
CA ARG A 120 -0.03 -5.33 -3.50
C ARG A 120 1.32 -6.04 -3.37
N TYR A 121 2.31 -5.31 -2.87
CA TYR A 121 3.66 -5.80 -2.58
C TYR A 121 3.71 -6.54 -1.23
N ALA A 122 2.59 -6.60 -0.51
CA ALA A 122 2.38 -7.59 0.53
C ALA A 122 2.50 -9.05 -0.02
N CYS A 123 2.29 -9.26 -1.33
CA CYS A 123 2.65 -10.51 -2.00
C CYS A 123 4.16 -10.55 -2.32
N PRO A 124 4.92 -11.53 -1.78
CA PRO A 124 6.36 -11.62 -2.05
C PRO A 124 6.69 -11.81 -3.54
N SER A 125 5.89 -12.58 -4.28
CA SER A 125 6.08 -12.79 -5.73
C SER A 125 5.88 -11.50 -6.53
N ALA A 126 4.92 -10.66 -6.13
CA ALA A 126 4.70 -9.36 -6.77
C ALA A 126 5.83 -8.39 -6.44
N ALA A 127 6.27 -8.33 -5.18
CA ALA A 127 7.39 -7.49 -4.78
C ALA A 127 8.68 -7.87 -5.54
N LYS A 128 8.93 -9.17 -5.74
CA LYS A 128 10.04 -9.71 -6.54
C LYS A 128 9.84 -9.63 -8.05
N ASN A 129 8.70 -9.14 -8.53
CA ASN A 129 8.39 -9.00 -9.95
C ASN A 129 8.49 -10.31 -10.75
N LEU A 130 8.02 -11.42 -10.17
CA LEU A 130 8.12 -12.76 -10.76
C LEU A 130 6.89 -13.12 -11.59
N GLY A 131 7.09 -13.96 -12.61
CA GLY A 131 6.01 -14.51 -13.42
C GLY A 131 5.70 -13.70 -14.68
N THR A 132 4.46 -13.80 -15.14
CA THR A 132 4.02 -13.24 -16.41
C THR A 132 3.76 -11.74 -16.28
N SER A 133 4.10 -10.96 -17.32
CA SER A 133 3.75 -9.53 -17.38
C SER A 133 2.26 -9.32 -17.19
N VAL A 134 1.89 -8.34 -16.36
CA VAL A 134 0.50 -7.97 -16.09
C VAL A 134 -0.20 -7.52 -17.37
N LEU A 135 0.53 -6.98 -18.36
CA LEU A 135 -0.03 -6.63 -19.67
C LEU A 135 -0.60 -7.83 -20.42
N LYS A 136 0.00 -9.01 -20.27
CA LYS A 136 -0.47 -10.25 -20.89
C LYS A 136 -1.64 -10.89 -20.14
N GLN A 137 -2.02 -10.33 -18.99
CA GLN A 137 -3.12 -10.83 -18.14
C GLN A 137 -4.37 -9.96 -18.24
N ARG A 138 -4.45 -9.08 -19.26
CA ARG A 138 -5.57 -8.15 -19.47
C ARG A 138 -6.93 -8.83 -19.34
N ASP A 139 -7.15 -9.92 -20.07
CA ASP A 139 -8.46 -10.57 -20.15
C ASP A 139 -8.91 -11.08 -18.78
N SER A 140 -8.02 -11.73 -18.03
CA SER A 140 -8.31 -12.19 -16.66
C SER A 140 -8.59 -11.04 -15.70
N ILE A 141 -7.90 -9.91 -15.85
CA ILE A 141 -8.10 -8.72 -15.01
C ILE A 141 -9.43 -8.04 -15.35
N GLU A 142 -9.81 -7.99 -16.62
CA GLU A 142 -11.12 -7.50 -17.06
C GLU A 142 -12.25 -8.41 -16.56
N GLU A 143 -12.04 -9.73 -16.54
CA GLU A 143 -12.98 -10.66 -15.93
C GLU A 143 -13.12 -10.44 -14.40
N PHE A 144 -12.01 -10.23 -13.70
CA PHE A 144 -12.03 -9.90 -12.27
C PHE A 144 -12.76 -8.59 -11.99
N LYS A 145 -12.60 -7.59 -12.88
CA LYS A 145 -13.33 -6.32 -12.81
C LYS A 145 -14.84 -6.56 -12.89
N ASP A 146 -15.29 -7.31 -13.89
CA ASP A 146 -16.72 -7.61 -14.08
C ASP A 146 -17.29 -8.39 -12.88
N LYS A 147 -16.58 -9.42 -12.39
CA LYS A 147 -16.96 -10.18 -11.19
C LYS A 147 -17.02 -9.29 -9.94
N LEU A 148 -16.12 -8.31 -9.80
CA LEU A 148 -16.11 -7.39 -8.66
C LEU A 148 -17.28 -6.40 -8.69
N ILE A 149 -17.64 -5.90 -9.87
CA ILE A 149 -18.82 -5.03 -10.07
C ILE A 149 -20.08 -5.77 -9.62
N GLU A 150 -20.28 -7.00 -10.09
CA GLU A 150 -21.40 -7.84 -9.70
C GLU A 150 -21.40 -8.12 -8.19
N ARG A 151 -20.25 -8.56 -7.66
CA ARG A 151 -20.08 -8.96 -6.26
C ARG A 151 -20.44 -7.86 -5.27
N GLU A 152 -19.91 -6.65 -5.48
CA GLU A 152 -20.11 -5.54 -4.56
C GLU A 152 -21.42 -4.81 -4.83
N LYS A 153 -22.21 -5.30 -5.81
CA LYS A 153 -23.38 -4.62 -6.35
C LYS A 153 -23.06 -3.15 -6.60
N PHE A 154 -21.89 -2.92 -7.20
CA PHE A 154 -21.50 -1.57 -7.57
C PHE A 154 -22.57 -1.08 -8.55
N THR A 155 -23.50 -0.27 -8.06
CA THR A 155 -24.26 0.66 -8.91
C THR A 155 -23.28 1.75 -9.28
N ILE A 156 -22.30 1.36 -10.07
CA ILE A 156 -21.32 2.23 -10.63
C ILE A 156 -22.11 3.02 -11.68
N THR A 157 -22.56 4.21 -11.30
CA THR A 157 -22.78 5.28 -12.28
C THR A 157 -21.42 5.80 -12.75
N LEU A 158 -20.49 4.90 -13.15
CA LEU A 158 -19.37 5.28 -14.03
C LEU A 158 -19.95 5.73 -15.38
N ALA A 159 -21.11 5.17 -15.77
CA ALA A 159 -21.90 5.62 -16.91
C ALA A 159 -22.37 7.10 -16.82
N GLU A 160 -22.25 7.76 -15.66
CA GLU A 160 -22.61 9.18 -15.52
C GLU A 160 -21.50 10.12 -15.04
N ASN A 161 -20.29 9.64 -14.71
CA ASN A 161 -19.14 10.54 -14.44
C ASN A 161 -19.41 11.66 -13.39
N LYS A 162 -20.38 11.47 -12.48
CA LYS A 162 -20.89 12.55 -11.60
C LYS A 162 -20.03 12.80 -10.34
N VAL A 163 -19.25 11.82 -9.89
CA VAL A 163 -18.41 11.98 -8.67
C VAL A 163 -17.06 12.56 -9.07
N LYS A 164 -16.90 13.86 -8.82
CA LYS A 164 -15.65 14.57 -9.01
C LYS A 164 -14.61 14.09 -7.98
N PRO A 165 -13.35 13.84 -8.37
CA PRO A 165 -12.30 13.52 -7.41
C PRO A 165 -12.02 14.71 -6.49
N MET A 166 -11.95 14.42 -5.19
CA MET A 166 -11.57 15.40 -4.17
C MET A 166 -10.06 15.67 -4.28
N LEU A 167 -9.70 16.89 -4.68
CA LEU A 167 -8.31 17.33 -4.75
C LEU A 167 -7.80 17.64 -3.33
N SER A 168 -8.62 18.30 -2.51
CA SER A 168 -8.40 18.59 -1.09
C SER A 168 -9.72 18.44 -0.32
N SER A 169 -9.70 18.65 1.00
CA SER A 169 -10.93 18.63 1.82
C SER A 169 -11.98 19.69 1.43
N THR A 170 -11.59 20.73 0.68
CA THR A 170 -12.46 21.85 0.31
C THR A 170 -12.58 22.06 -1.19
N GLN A 171 -11.92 21.21 -2.00
CA GLN A 171 -11.83 21.41 -3.44
C GLN A 171 -11.95 20.09 -4.17
N ASP A 172 -12.89 20.03 -5.09
CA ASP A 172 -13.00 18.97 -6.09
C ASP A 172 -12.38 19.43 -7.42
N THR A 173 -12.06 18.48 -8.28
CA THR A 173 -11.51 18.76 -9.62
C THR A 173 -12.06 17.78 -10.66
N SER A 174 -11.60 17.88 -11.90
CA SER A 174 -11.93 16.93 -12.96
C SER A 174 -10.95 15.76 -13.00
N TRP A 175 -11.38 14.60 -13.53
CA TRP A 175 -10.49 13.44 -13.69
C TRP A 175 -9.35 13.71 -14.67
N GLU A 176 -9.56 14.54 -15.68
CA GLU A 176 -8.52 14.96 -16.63
C GLU A 176 -7.37 15.68 -15.93
N ILE A 177 -7.67 16.54 -14.95
CA ILE A 177 -6.67 17.22 -14.13
C ILE A 177 -5.93 16.19 -13.25
N ILE A 178 -6.64 15.26 -12.61
CA ILE A 178 -6.00 14.19 -11.83
C ILE A 178 -5.05 13.35 -12.71
N PHE A 179 -5.46 13.00 -13.92
CA PHE A 179 -4.62 12.25 -14.85
C PHE A 179 -3.41 13.05 -15.34
N ALA A 180 -3.56 14.36 -15.58
CA ALA A 180 -2.43 15.22 -15.91
C ALA A 180 -1.39 15.25 -14.77
N ILE A 181 -1.84 15.42 -13.52
CA ILE A 181 -0.96 15.40 -12.34
C ILE A 181 -0.30 14.02 -12.19
N ARG A 182 -1.07 12.93 -12.27
CA ARG A 182 -0.57 11.54 -12.25
C ARG A 182 0.55 11.34 -13.25
N ASN A 183 0.32 11.74 -14.50
CA ASN A 183 1.27 11.55 -15.58
C ASN A 183 2.56 12.34 -15.33
N LYS A 184 2.46 13.59 -14.84
CA LYS A 184 3.66 14.38 -14.51
C LYS A 184 4.44 13.78 -13.35
N LEU A 185 3.78 13.36 -12.27
CA LEU A 185 4.43 12.67 -11.15
C LEU A 185 5.13 11.38 -11.61
N THR A 186 4.47 10.61 -12.48
CA THR A 186 5.02 9.38 -13.06
C THR A 186 6.25 9.66 -13.92
N GLU A 187 6.19 10.70 -14.77
CA GLU A 187 7.32 11.15 -15.59
C GLU A 187 8.52 11.55 -14.72
N MET A 188 8.29 12.33 -13.66
CA MET A 188 9.34 12.75 -12.73
C MET A 188 10.01 11.56 -12.06
N LEU A 189 9.23 10.57 -11.60
CA LEU A 189 9.80 9.35 -11.02
C LEU A 189 10.56 8.50 -12.06
N LYS A 190 10.03 8.33 -13.27
CA LYS A 190 10.68 7.52 -14.34
C LYS A 190 12.01 8.13 -14.75
N ASN A 191 12.03 9.44 -14.99
CA ASN A 191 13.17 10.19 -15.51
C ASN A 191 14.16 10.62 -14.42
N GLY A 192 13.84 10.42 -13.14
CA GLY A 192 14.76 10.63 -12.03
C GLY A 192 16.03 9.82 -12.22
N LYS A 193 17.15 10.53 -12.44
CA LYS A 193 18.50 9.95 -12.61
C LYS A 193 19.24 9.75 -11.29
N GLN A 194 18.74 10.38 -10.24
CA GLN A 194 19.29 10.30 -8.88
C GLN A 194 18.59 9.19 -8.10
N ASP A 195 18.87 9.09 -6.80
CA ASP A 195 18.19 8.15 -5.92
C ASP A 195 16.67 8.41 -5.85
N ILE A 196 15.92 7.36 -5.45
CA ILE A 196 14.47 7.45 -5.32
C ILE A 196 14.05 8.53 -4.30
N GLY A 197 14.84 8.77 -3.26
CA GLY A 197 14.59 9.79 -2.24
C GLY A 197 14.58 11.21 -2.83
N HIS A 198 15.52 11.54 -3.72
CA HIS A 198 15.48 12.81 -4.47
C HIS A 198 14.21 12.94 -5.32
N SER A 199 13.89 11.89 -6.09
CA SER A 199 12.71 11.88 -6.96
C SER A 199 11.41 12.09 -6.17
N LEU A 200 11.29 11.47 -4.99
CA LEU A 200 10.15 11.65 -4.09
C LEU A 200 10.09 13.07 -3.51
N ARG A 201 11.23 13.69 -3.18
CA ARG A 201 11.26 15.11 -2.74
C ARG A 201 10.82 16.05 -3.86
N CYS A 202 11.19 15.80 -5.11
CA CYS A 202 10.66 16.56 -6.25
C CYS A 202 9.14 16.41 -6.37
N CYS A 203 8.57 15.21 -6.16
CA CYS A 203 7.11 15.04 -6.11
C CYS A 203 6.45 15.80 -4.95
N ILE A 204 7.08 15.86 -3.77
CA ILE A 204 6.59 16.65 -2.62
C ILE A 204 6.59 18.14 -2.97
N ALA A 205 7.68 18.65 -3.52
CA ALA A 205 7.83 20.06 -3.87
C ALA A 205 6.78 20.47 -4.92
N LEU A 206 6.62 19.69 -6.01
CA LEU A 206 5.59 19.97 -7.01
C LEU A 206 4.18 19.92 -6.39
N SER A 207 3.90 18.96 -5.50
CA SER A 207 2.62 18.89 -4.80
C SER A 207 2.35 20.13 -3.95
N ASN A 208 3.37 20.69 -3.28
CA ASN A 208 3.23 21.88 -2.46
C ASN A 208 2.94 23.13 -3.32
N GLU A 209 3.61 23.29 -4.46
CA GLU A 209 3.33 24.35 -5.42
C GLU A 209 1.90 24.25 -5.97
N LEU A 210 1.49 23.04 -6.38
CA LEU A 210 0.14 22.80 -6.92
C LEU A 210 -0.96 23.04 -5.88
N LYS A 211 -0.74 22.70 -4.60
CA LYS A 211 -1.69 22.99 -3.50
C LYS A 211 -1.93 24.48 -3.30
N SER A 212 -0.91 25.30 -3.53
CA SER A 212 -1.03 26.77 -3.41
C SER A 212 -1.79 27.40 -4.59
N THR A 213 -1.95 26.63 -5.69
CA THR A 213 -2.58 27.08 -6.93
C THR A 213 -4.04 26.63 -6.99
N ASN A 214 -4.96 27.52 -7.39
CA ASN A 214 -6.35 27.14 -7.60
C ASN A 214 -6.55 26.45 -8.96
N LEU A 215 -6.14 25.18 -9.05
CA LEU A 215 -6.21 24.38 -10.28
C LEU A 215 -7.63 24.26 -10.86
N SER A 216 -8.67 24.33 -10.03
CA SER A 216 -10.06 24.26 -10.51
C SER A 216 -10.50 25.45 -11.37
N LYS A 217 -9.73 26.55 -11.40
CA LYS A 217 -10.00 27.71 -12.26
C LYS A 217 -9.29 27.65 -13.61
N LEU A 218 -8.42 26.66 -13.83
CA LEU A 218 -7.62 26.53 -15.04
C LEU A 218 -8.24 25.52 -16.00
N GLY A 219 -8.14 25.79 -17.30
CA GLY A 219 -8.43 24.80 -18.33
C GLY A 219 -7.36 23.69 -18.36
N ILE A 220 -7.71 22.52 -18.89
CA ILE A 220 -6.81 21.35 -18.88
C ILE A 220 -5.46 21.61 -19.58
N ASP A 221 -5.44 22.39 -20.66
CA ASP A 221 -4.20 22.69 -21.38
C ASP A 221 -3.30 23.65 -20.59
N GLN A 222 -3.90 24.63 -19.89
CA GLN A 222 -3.18 25.50 -18.96
C GLN A 222 -2.59 24.70 -17.80
N VAL A 223 -3.32 23.70 -17.28
CA VAL A 223 -2.82 22.80 -16.23
C VAL A 223 -1.62 21.99 -16.73
N LYS A 224 -1.67 21.45 -17.96
CA LYS A 224 -0.55 20.70 -18.54
C LYS A 224 0.68 21.57 -18.74
N GLU A 225 0.51 22.77 -19.28
CA GLU A 225 1.60 23.73 -19.44
C GLU A 225 2.22 24.11 -18.09
N PHE A 226 1.38 24.42 -17.11
CA PHE A 226 1.81 24.70 -15.74
C PHE A 226 2.63 23.53 -15.16
N LEU A 227 2.13 22.30 -15.30
CA LEU A 227 2.82 21.09 -14.82
C LEU A 227 4.18 20.89 -15.50
N ASP A 228 4.32 21.19 -16.80
CA ASP A 228 5.60 21.04 -17.49
C ASP A 228 6.64 22.07 -17.02
N ILE A 229 6.23 23.34 -16.94
CA ILE A 229 7.09 24.44 -16.49
C ILE A 229 7.52 24.19 -15.03
N PHE A 230 6.56 24.06 -14.12
CA PHE A 230 6.85 23.90 -12.69
C PHE A 230 7.53 22.57 -12.40
N GLY A 231 7.24 21.51 -13.16
CA GLY A 231 7.94 20.24 -13.03
C GLY A 231 9.45 20.38 -13.27
N LYS A 232 9.85 21.10 -14.34
CA LYS A 232 11.27 21.34 -14.67
C LYS A 232 11.96 22.23 -13.63
N VAL A 233 11.30 23.31 -13.21
CA VAL A 233 11.81 24.23 -12.18
C VAL A 233 11.98 23.49 -10.86
N THR A 234 10.96 22.75 -10.42
CA THR A 234 10.99 21.97 -9.17
C THR A 234 12.15 20.98 -9.14
N ILE A 235 12.41 20.26 -10.23
CA ILE A 235 13.53 19.30 -10.28
C ILE A 235 14.87 20.01 -10.08
N SER A 236 15.00 21.23 -10.60
CA SER A 236 16.24 22.02 -10.53
C SER A 236 16.44 22.63 -9.15
N ASP A 237 15.36 23.04 -8.49
CA ASP A 237 15.40 23.74 -7.20
C ASP A 237 15.53 22.79 -5.98
N VAL A 238 15.11 21.53 -6.11
CA VAL A 238 15.23 20.55 -5.02
C VAL A 238 16.67 20.05 -4.92
N PRO A 239 17.36 20.29 -3.78
CA PRO A 239 18.76 19.90 -3.63
C PRO A 239 18.95 18.40 -3.85
N VAL A 240 19.89 18.01 -4.70
CA VAL A 240 20.23 16.58 -4.90
C VAL A 240 20.71 15.99 -3.59
N ASP A 241 21.63 16.68 -2.91
CA ASP A 241 22.12 16.27 -1.60
C ASP A 241 21.03 16.37 -0.51
N ALA A 242 20.70 15.24 0.09
CA ALA A 242 19.74 15.14 1.19
C ALA A 242 20.23 15.79 2.50
N PHE A 243 21.53 16.07 2.65
CA PHE A 243 22.08 16.82 3.78
C PHE A 243 21.77 18.32 3.69
N ALA A 244 21.55 18.86 2.50
CA ALA A 244 21.15 20.26 2.31
C ALA A 244 19.71 20.55 2.80
N VAL A 245 18.90 19.51 3.01
CA VAL A 245 17.55 19.64 3.57
C VAL A 245 17.61 19.60 5.10
N PRO A 246 16.95 20.53 5.83
CA PRO A 246 16.92 20.53 7.29
C PRO A 246 16.40 19.22 7.89
N SER A 247 16.96 18.84 9.04
CA SER A 247 16.50 17.66 9.78
C SER A 247 15.06 17.84 10.31
N PRO A 248 14.27 16.75 10.45
CA PRO A 248 12.92 16.83 11.01
C PRO A 248 12.94 17.31 12.46
N ASN A 249 11.98 18.16 12.82
CA ASN A 249 11.87 18.71 14.18
C ASN A 249 11.29 17.68 15.16
N TRP A 250 11.19 18.05 16.44
CA TRP A 250 10.72 17.15 17.49
C TRP A 250 9.28 16.65 17.26
N ILE A 251 8.39 17.49 16.69
CA ILE A 251 7.02 17.09 16.35
C ILE A 251 7.03 16.09 15.19
N GLY A 252 7.81 16.38 14.15
CA GLY A 252 8.01 15.48 13.01
C GLY A 252 8.47 14.11 13.45
N ARG A 253 9.48 14.05 14.32
CA ARG A 253 10.03 12.81 14.89
C ARG A 253 9.02 12.03 15.72
N ILE A 254 8.27 12.68 16.62
CA ILE A 254 7.28 12.00 17.46
C ILE A 254 6.16 11.40 16.59
N LEU A 255 5.59 12.19 15.68
CA LEU A 255 4.51 11.73 14.81
C LEU A 255 4.99 10.62 13.88
N PHE A 256 6.18 10.78 13.28
CA PHE A 256 6.79 9.75 12.44
C PHE A 256 6.92 8.42 13.18
N ARG A 257 7.45 8.40 14.41
CA ARG A 257 7.60 7.16 15.18
C ARG A 257 6.25 6.53 15.52
N GLN A 258 5.24 7.32 15.88
CA GLN A 258 3.89 6.80 16.14
C GLN A 258 3.24 6.20 14.88
N ILE A 259 3.41 6.84 13.72
CA ILE A 259 2.91 6.35 12.45
C ILE A 259 3.66 5.09 12.03
N THR A 260 4.98 5.08 12.14
CA THR A 260 5.84 3.91 11.86
C THR A 260 5.42 2.71 12.70
N ALA A 261 5.12 2.90 13.98
CA ALA A 261 4.58 1.85 14.84
C ALA A 261 3.26 1.26 14.31
N LEU A 262 2.39 2.07 13.70
CA LEU A 262 1.12 1.58 13.15
C LEU A 262 1.29 0.83 11.83
N PHE A 263 2.21 1.27 10.97
CA PHE A 263 2.49 0.64 9.67
C PHE A 263 3.30 -0.65 9.78
N THR A 264 4.01 -0.86 10.89
CA THR A 264 4.91 -2.02 11.07
C THR A 264 4.34 -3.07 12.03
N ARG A 265 3.17 -2.81 12.61
CA ARG A 265 2.54 -3.71 13.59
C ARG A 265 1.82 -4.87 12.92
N LYS A 266 2.17 -6.10 13.28
CA LYS A 266 1.44 -7.31 12.88
C LYS A 266 0.64 -7.87 14.05
N ASP A 267 -0.69 -7.83 13.93
CA ASP A 267 -1.63 -8.32 14.94
C ASP A 267 -2.17 -9.74 14.63
N HIS A 268 -1.98 -10.21 13.39
CA HIS A 268 -2.41 -11.52 12.90
C HIS A 268 -1.32 -12.19 12.06
N GLY A 269 -1.51 -13.48 11.77
CA GLY A 269 -0.57 -14.30 10.99
C GLY A 269 0.67 -14.80 11.77
N PRO A 270 1.61 -15.48 11.09
CA PRO A 270 2.84 -16.00 11.69
C PRO A 270 3.84 -14.90 12.05
N ASN A 271 3.72 -13.72 11.43
CA ASN A 271 4.67 -12.62 11.58
C ASN A 271 4.33 -11.65 12.72
N ARG A 272 3.44 -12.05 13.64
CA ARG A 272 3.01 -11.22 14.79
C ARG A 272 4.15 -10.92 15.75
N GLY A 273 4.19 -9.67 16.22
CA GLY A 273 5.10 -9.26 17.29
C GLY A 273 4.44 -9.22 18.66
N ILE A 274 4.67 -8.12 19.39
CA ILE A 274 4.22 -7.89 20.77
C ILE A 274 2.69 -7.94 20.97
N ALA A 275 1.90 -7.89 19.89
CA ALA A 275 0.45 -8.03 19.93
C ALA A 275 0.00 -9.32 20.66
N ASN A 276 0.81 -10.38 20.61
CA ASN A 276 0.57 -11.63 21.35
C ASN A 276 0.57 -11.47 22.87
N LYS A 277 1.17 -10.39 23.40
CA LYS A 277 1.26 -10.11 24.85
C LYS A 277 0.09 -9.25 25.38
N GLY A 278 -0.89 -8.92 24.54
CA GLY A 278 -2.11 -8.21 24.94
C GLY A 278 -2.03 -6.67 24.91
N ARG A 279 -3.14 -6.01 25.27
CA ARG A 279 -3.33 -4.55 25.09
C ARG A 279 -2.39 -3.68 25.91
N ILE A 280 -2.00 -4.12 27.12
CA ILE A 280 -1.08 -3.38 27.98
C ILE A 280 0.31 -3.33 27.35
N ALA A 281 0.77 -4.44 26.76
CA ALA A 281 2.05 -4.48 26.06
C ALA A 281 2.05 -3.57 24.83
N LEU A 282 0.95 -3.52 24.09
CA LEU A 282 0.76 -2.58 22.97
C LEU A 282 0.80 -1.11 23.42
N LEU A 283 0.17 -0.77 24.54
CA LEU A 283 0.24 0.58 25.11
C LEU A 283 1.67 0.95 25.52
N LYS A 284 2.38 0.04 26.20
CA LYS A 284 3.81 0.24 26.55
C LYS A 284 4.68 0.41 25.30
N ALA A 285 4.42 -0.34 24.24
CA ALA A 285 5.13 -0.19 22.97
C ALA A 285 4.85 1.19 22.34
N ALA A 286 3.60 1.65 22.33
CA ALA A 286 3.24 2.97 21.81
C ALA A 286 3.94 4.11 22.57
N ILE A 287 4.05 4.01 23.91
CA ILE A 287 4.78 4.98 24.74
C ILE A 287 6.28 4.96 24.40
N GLN A 288 6.87 3.78 24.22
CA GLN A 288 8.27 3.64 23.82
C GLN A 288 8.55 4.25 22.46
N PHE A 289 7.69 4.04 21.45
CA PHE A 289 7.82 4.71 20.15
C PHE A 289 7.66 6.22 20.25
N ALA A 290 6.75 6.72 21.10
CA ALA A 290 6.57 8.16 21.29
C ALA A 290 7.83 8.83 21.89
N ARG A 291 8.45 8.19 22.90
CA ARG A 291 9.74 8.61 23.48
C ARG A 291 10.89 8.47 22.47
N GLY A 292 10.91 7.31 21.80
CA GLY A 292 11.88 6.84 20.84
C GLY A 292 13.32 6.92 21.34
N THR A 293 13.53 6.34 22.52
CA THR A 293 14.83 6.07 23.12
C THR A 293 14.86 4.65 23.67
N GLY A 294 16.04 4.03 23.70
CA GLY A 294 16.24 2.66 24.18
C GLY A 294 15.77 1.60 23.18
N THR A 295 15.46 0.39 23.69
CA THR A 295 15.12 -0.78 22.86
C THR A 295 13.86 -0.55 22.03
N VAL A 296 13.90 -0.98 20.77
CA VAL A 296 12.74 -0.94 19.88
C VAL A 296 11.78 -2.09 20.21
N PRO A 297 10.50 -1.83 20.51
CA PRO A 297 9.52 -2.90 20.69
C PRO A 297 9.36 -3.73 19.41
N LYS A 298 9.45 -5.06 19.52
CA LYS A 298 9.26 -5.99 18.39
C LYS A 298 7.79 -6.06 17.97
N LEU A 299 7.36 -5.13 17.11
CA LEU A 299 5.98 -5.05 16.59
C LEU A 299 5.66 -6.09 15.50
N ASN A 300 6.70 -6.72 14.97
CA ASN A 300 6.68 -7.86 14.05
C ASN A 300 7.94 -8.71 14.27
N VAL A 301 8.01 -9.88 13.64
CA VAL A 301 9.11 -10.86 13.81
C VAL A 301 10.45 -10.41 13.22
N TRP A 302 10.46 -9.44 12.30
CA TRP A 302 11.68 -9.01 11.60
C TRP A 302 12.47 -7.93 12.35
N VAL A 303 11.87 -7.29 13.36
CA VAL A 303 12.59 -6.33 14.21
C VAL A 303 13.66 -7.06 15.02
N SER A 304 14.92 -6.72 14.76
CA SER A 304 16.08 -7.26 15.47
C SER A 304 16.22 -6.69 16.88
N ASP A 305 17.13 -7.24 17.69
CA ASP A 305 17.50 -6.64 18.97
C ASP A 305 18.33 -5.38 18.73
N THR A 306 17.65 -4.23 18.71
CA THR A 306 18.22 -2.92 18.40
C THR A 306 17.61 -1.81 19.26
N THR A 307 18.19 -0.61 19.18
CA THR A 307 17.69 0.60 19.85
C THR A 307 17.29 1.67 18.85
N PHE A 308 16.47 2.63 19.27
CA PHE A 308 16.13 3.78 18.45
C PHE A 308 17.39 4.57 18.07
N GLU A 309 18.32 4.77 19.01
CA GLU A 309 19.57 5.49 18.79
C GLU A 309 20.43 4.80 17.73
N ASN A 310 20.54 3.48 17.77
CA ASN A 310 21.29 2.71 16.77
C ASN A 310 20.68 2.89 15.37
N ILE A 311 19.34 2.80 15.24
CA ILE A 311 18.68 3.03 13.95
C ILE A 311 18.92 4.45 13.44
N GLU A 312 18.75 5.48 14.28
CA GLU A 312 18.92 6.88 13.87
C GLU A 312 20.38 7.26 13.57
N SER A 313 21.35 6.53 14.14
CA SER A 313 22.78 6.69 13.84
C SER A 313 23.18 6.07 12.49
N ARG A 314 22.46 5.03 12.04
CA ARG A 314 22.74 4.35 10.77
C ARG A 314 22.36 5.23 9.58
N ARG A 315 23.04 4.99 8.47
CA ARG A 315 22.69 5.51 7.15
C ARG A 315 22.23 4.35 6.29
N CYS A 316 21.21 4.60 5.46
CA CYS A 316 20.69 3.59 4.56
C CYS A 316 21.35 3.77 3.19
N GLU A 317 22.38 2.99 2.91
CA GLU A 317 22.92 2.86 1.57
C GLU A 317 22.01 1.90 0.79
N LEU A 318 21.18 2.47 -0.09
CA LEU A 318 20.33 1.70 -0.98
C LEU A 318 21.18 1.23 -2.16
N ASP A 319 21.33 -0.09 -2.30
CA ASP A 319 21.86 -0.67 -3.53
C ASP A 319 20.92 -0.41 -4.72
N GLU A 320 21.42 -0.64 -5.94
CA GLU A 320 20.67 -0.41 -7.17
C GLU A 320 19.35 -1.22 -7.20
N GLU A 321 19.39 -2.47 -6.73
CA GLU A 321 18.22 -3.34 -6.70
C GLU A 321 17.13 -2.82 -5.75
N SER A 322 17.53 -2.31 -4.58
CA SER A 322 16.64 -1.67 -3.60
C SER A 322 16.03 -0.38 -4.16
N ASN A 323 16.82 0.45 -4.86
CA ASN A 323 16.32 1.65 -5.53
C ASN A 323 15.29 1.30 -6.60
N GLU A 324 15.58 0.33 -7.47
CA GLU A 324 14.66 -0.11 -8.52
C GLU A 324 13.37 -0.74 -7.94
N LEU A 325 13.46 -1.50 -6.86
CA LEU A 325 12.30 -2.04 -6.15
C LEU A 325 11.39 -0.91 -5.60
N LEU A 326 11.98 0.09 -4.93
CA LEU A 326 11.24 1.24 -4.41
C LEU A 326 10.64 2.09 -5.53
N LYS A 327 11.41 2.35 -6.59
CA LYS A 327 10.97 3.09 -7.77
C LYS A 327 9.76 2.43 -8.42
N ARG A 328 9.82 1.11 -8.64
CA ARG A 328 8.70 0.31 -9.16
C ARG A 328 7.48 0.37 -8.24
N TYR A 329 7.68 0.23 -6.93
CA TYR A 329 6.59 0.35 -5.94
C TYR A 329 5.86 1.70 -6.04
N TYR A 330 6.59 2.82 -6.02
CA TYR A 330 5.98 4.14 -6.10
C TYR A 330 5.32 4.41 -7.45
N LEU A 331 5.93 3.98 -8.56
CA LEU A 331 5.33 4.11 -9.89
C LEU A 331 3.97 3.40 -9.95
N ILE A 332 3.88 2.16 -9.45
CA ILE A 332 2.61 1.43 -9.42
C ILE A 332 1.57 2.15 -8.57
N LYS A 333 1.93 2.64 -7.36
CA LYS A 333 0.97 3.34 -6.49
C LYS A 333 0.48 4.66 -7.09
N ILE A 334 1.36 5.40 -7.78
CA ILE A 334 1.00 6.65 -8.44
C ILE A 334 0.16 6.40 -9.70
N GLU A 335 0.60 5.50 -10.58
CA GLU A 335 -0.12 5.17 -11.82
C GLU A 335 -1.52 4.59 -11.53
N SER A 336 -1.65 3.80 -10.46
CA SER A 336 -2.91 3.19 -10.10
C SER A 336 -3.86 4.11 -9.33
N LEU A 337 -3.38 5.26 -8.84
CA LEU A 337 -4.12 6.20 -8.00
C LEU A 337 -4.69 5.60 -6.69
N GLN A 338 -4.10 4.49 -6.19
CA GLN A 338 -4.58 3.79 -4.99
C GLN A 338 -4.50 4.65 -3.71
N PHE A 339 -3.73 5.73 -3.74
CA PHE A 339 -3.45 6.53 -2.55
C PHE A 339 -4.58 7.47 -2.15
N PHE A 340 -5.69 7.58 -2.90
CA PHE A 340 -6.79 8.49 -2.56
C PHE A 340 -8.18 7.92 -2.88
N GLY A 341 -9.23 8.65 -2.45
CA GLY A 341 -10.61 8.28 -2.70
C GLY A 341 -11.00 6.98 -1.99
N ALA A 342 -11.96 6.24 -2.55
CA ALA A 342 -12.49 5.02 -1.94
C ALA A 342 -11.41 3.97 -1.65
N SER A 343 -10.35 3.93 -2.46
CA SER A 343 -9.22 3.00 -2.32
C SER A 343 -8.30 3.29 -1.12
N ASN A 344 -8.38 4.51 -0.56
CA ASN A 344 -7.64 4.90 0.64
C ASN A 344 -8.52 5.69 1.61
N PHE A 345 -9.56 5.03 2.12
CA PHE A 345 -10.44 5.53 3.18
C PHE A 345 -11.20 6.82 2.87
N GLY A 346 -11.37 7.21 1.60
CA GLY A 346 -11.99 8.48 1.22
C GLY A 346 -11.12 9.70 1.54
N ILE A 347 -9.79 9.53 1.58
CA ILE A 347 -8.84 10.64 1.76
C ILE A 347 -8.73 11.42 0.44
N PRO A 348 -8.67 12.77 0.46
CA PRO A 348 -8.49 13.55 -0.76
C PRO A 348 -7.09 13.36 -1.37
N PHE A 349 -6.93 13.74 -2.64
CA PHE A 349 -5.75 13.46 -3.45
C PHE A 349 -4.45 13.91 -2.78
N TRP A 350 -4.41 15.16 -2.30
CA TRP A 350 -3.20 15.77 -1.76
C TRP A 350 -2.72 15.16 -0.45
N GLU A 351 -3.65 14.88 0.47
CA GLU A 351 -3.39 14.20 1.72
C GLU A 351 -2.98 12.75 1.45
N GLY A 352 -3.66 12.08 0.52
CA GLY A 352 -3.34 10.72 0.08
C GLY A 352 -1.93 10.60 -0.48
N LEU A 353 -1.54 11.52 -1.37
CA LEU A 353 -0.19 11.59 -1.93
C LEU A 353 0.85 11.82 -0.83
N ASN A 354 0.59 12.73 0.11
CA ASN A 354 1.51 12.95 1.23
C ASN A 354 1.68 11.69 2.10
N ILE A 355 0.61 10.92 2.36
CA ILE A 355 0.70 9.66 3.10
C ILE A 355 1.50 8.63 2.30
N LEU A 356 1.29 8.54 0.98
CA LEU A 356 2.09 7.67 0.10
C LEU A 356 3.56 8.04 0.20
N LEU A 357 3.94 9.30 0.03
CA LEU A 357 5.33 9.73 0.09
C LEU A 357 5.96 9.54 1.48
N LEU A 358 5.16 9.66 2.56
CA LEU A 358 5.58 9.34 3.92
C LEU A 358 5.87 7.84 4.13
N THR A 359 5.40 6.94 3.26
CA THR A 359 5.76 5.52 3.38
C THR A 359 7.24 5.26 3.16
N TYR A 360 7.96 6.12 2.42
CA TYR A 360 9.38 5.92 2.12
C TYR A 360 10.25 5.91 3.38
N PRO A 361 10.22 6.97 4.22
CA PRO A 361 11.01 6.96 5.46
C PRO A 361 10.58 5.83 6.40
N ILE A 362 9.31 5.41 6.38
CA ILE A 362 8.83 4.25 7.16
C ILE A 362 9.48 2.95 6.67
N ILE A 363 9.53 2.74 5.35
CA ILE A 363 10.14 1.56 4.73
C ILE A 363 11.64 1.51 5.06
N VAL A 364 12.35 2.62 4.89
CA VAL A 364 13.79 2.70 5.19
C VAL A 364 14.04 2.46 6.67
N TRP A 365 13.33 3.15 7.58
CA TRP A 365 13.47 2.95 9.02
C TRP A 365 13.22 1.49 9.42
N THR A 366 12.16 0.88 8.87
CA THR A 366 11.82 -0.52 9.12
C THR A 366 12.89 -1.48 8.60
N SER A 367 13.59 -1.12 7.54
CA SER A 367 14.71 -1.89 6.99
C SER A 367 15.94 -1.81 7.89
N LEU A 368 16.23 -0.63 8.43
CA LEU A 368 17.33 -0.42 9.37
C LEU A 368 17.10 -1.09 10.75
N ALA A 369 15.84 -1.33 11.11
CA ALA A 369 15.46 -2.07 12.33
C ALA A 369 15.68 -3.59 12.24
N GLN A 370 15.93 -4.13 11.04
CA GLN A 370 16.16 -5.55 10.80
C GLN A 370 17.64 -5.94 11.03
N SER A 371 17.94 -7.25 10.96
CA SER A 371 19.30 -7.77 11.11
C SER A 371 20.25 -7.13 10.09
N SER A 372 21.45 -6.73 10.53
CA SER A 372 22.47 -6.20 9.63
C SER A 372 23.09 -7.26 8.72
N GLN A 373 22.86 -8.55 9.01
CA GLN A 373 23.36 -9.66 8.19
C GLN A 373 22.53 -9.88 6.91
N ASP A 374 21.30 -9.39 6.88
CA ASP A 374 20.43 -9.57 5.72
C ASP A 374 20.76 -8.53 4.63
N PRO A 375 20.74 -8.91 3.34
CA PRO A 375 20.88 -7.98 2.21
C PRO A 375 19.88 -6.81 2.27
N MET A 376 20.27 -5.64 1.76
CA MET A 376 19.40 -4.45 1.81
C MET A 376 18.10 -4.65 1.05
N VAL A 377 18.17 -5.20 -0.17
CA VAL A 377 16.98 -5.50 -0.98
C VAL A 377 15.97 -6.39 -0.24
N ASP A 378 16.42 -7.41 0.49
CA ASP A 378 15.54 -8.30 1.26
C ASP A 378 14.90 -7.59 2.46
N LYS A 379 15.64 -6.69 3.11
CA LYS A 379 15.12 -5.84 4.20
C LYS A 379 14.06 -4.88 3.67
N ILE A 380 14.33 -4.23 2.54
CA ILE A 380 13.41 -3.31 1.86
C ILE A 380 12.17 -4.06 1.40
N GLN A 381 12.31 -5.23 0.79
CA GLN A 381 11.18 -6.05 0.34
C GLN A 381 10.26 -6.44 1.51
N ARG A 382 10.82 -6.89 2.64
CA ARG A 382 10.03 -7.20 3.85
C ARG A 382 9.36 -5.95 4.43
N ALA A 383 10.06 -4.82 4.45
CA ALA A 383 9.52 -3.54 4.91
C ALA A 383 8.38 -3.02 4.01
N ILE A 384 8.51 -3.09 2.68
CA ILE A 384 7.43 -2.74 1.75
C ILE A 384 6.24 -3.69 1.96
N SER A 385 6.49 -5.00 2.08
CA SER A 385 5.43 -5.98 2.33
C SER A 385 4.62 -5.64 3.58
N LEU A 386 5.29 -5.24 4.67
CA LEU A 386 4.63 -4.73 5.88
C LEU A 386 3.83 -3.46 5.63
N VAL A 387 4.46 -2.45 5.04
CA VAL A 387 3.87 -1.11 4.89
C VAL A 387 2.68 -1.14 3.93
N ASP A 388 2.81 -1.82 2.80
CA ASP A 388 1.75 -1.98 1.80
C ASP A 388 0.62 -2.90 2.27
N ASP A 389 0.88 -3.78 3.24
CA ASP A 389 -0.20 -4.53 3.88
C ASP A 389 -1.17 -3.61 4.65
N HIS A 390 -0.68 -2.47 5.13
CA HIS A 390 -1.46 -1.48 5.87
C HIS A 390 -1.99 -0.36 4.99
N PHE A 391 -1.23 0.08 3.97
CA PHE A 391 -1.56 1.22 3.12
C PHE A 391 -2.87 0.99 2.35
N GLY A 392 -3.92 1.77 2.66
CA GLY A 392 -5.27 1.61 2.09
C GLY A 392 -6.12 0.48 2.68
N PHE A 393 -5.58 -0.35 3.59
CA PHE A 393 -6.28 -1.52 4.14
C PHE A 393 -6.44 -1.51 5.66
N ASN A 394 -5.50 -0.93 6.41
CA ASN A 394 -5.63 -0.79 7.86
C ASN A 394 -6.52 0.41 8.22
N LYS A 395 -7.78 0.13 8.61
CA LYS A 395 -8.77 1.15 8.99
C LYS A 395 -8.34 2.08 10.11
N ILE A 396 -7.37 1.70 10.95
CA ILE A 396 -6.81 2.58 11.99
C ILE A 396 -6.13 3.78 11.35
N LEU A 397 -5.44 3.60 10.22
CA LEU A 397 -4.78 4.68 9.49
C LEU A 397 -5.79 5.66 8.88
N GLY A 398 -7.00 5.20 8.55
CA GLY A 398 -8.10 6.02 8.08
C GLY A 398 -8.83 6.81 9.18
N GLY A 399 -8.50 6.63 10.46
CA GLY A 399 -9.15 7.29 11.60
C GLY A 399 -8.83 8.78 11.73
N LEU A 400 -9.72 9.55 12.37
CA LEU A 400 -9.59 11.01 12.52
C LEU A 400 -8.26 11.45 13.15
N ARG A 401 -7.83 10.76 14.22
CA ARG A 401 -6.57 11.05 14.89
C ARG A 401 -5.36 10.88 13.97
N GLN A 402 -5.34 9.81 13.18
CA GLN A 402 -4.24 9.51 12.27
C GLN A 402 -4.21 10.52 11.12
N ARG A 403 -5.38 10.84 10.54
CA ARG A 403 -5.52 11.90 9.53
C ARG A 403 -4.99 13.24 10.03
N TYR A 404 -5.34 13.63 11.26
CA TYR A 404 -4.81 14.85 11.87
C TYR A 404 -3.28 14.82 11.96
N GLY A 405 -2.69 13.69 12.39
CA GLY A 405 -1.24 13.52 12.44
C GLY A 405 -0.56 13.65 11.08
N PHE A 406 -1.13 13.02 10.03
CA PHE A 406 -0.63 13.14 8.65
C PHE A 406 -0.70 14.59 8.14
N ASN A 407 -1.80 15.28 8.41
CA ASN A 407 -1.99 16.67 7.99
C ASN A 407 -1.03 17.60 8.72
N LEU A 408 -0.77 17.37 10.02
CA LEU A 408 0.17 18.16 10.80
C LEU A 408 1.61 18.01 10.29
N LEU A 409 2.01 16.80 9.87
CA LEU A 409 3.30 16.57 9.21
C LEU A 409 3.40 17.32 7.87
N ALA A 410 2.34 17.28 7.05
CA ALA A 410 2.29 17.98 5.78
C ALA A 410 2.38 19.51 5.95
N GLN A 411 1.55 20.08 6.84
CA GLN A 411 1.49 21.52 7.10
C GLN A 411 2.81 22.08 7.62
N ARG A 412 3.56 21.29 8.41
CA ARG A 412 4.88 21.69 8.94
C ARG A 412 6.04 21.38 8.01
N LYS A 413 5.77 20.92 6.78
CA LYS A 413 6.77 20.47 5.79
C LYS A 413 7.71 19.41 6.36
N GLU A 414 7.22 18.54 7.24
CA GLU A 414 8.03 17.50 7.88
C GLU A 414 8.19 16.27 6.97
N THR A 415 7.25 16.00 6.05
CA THR A 415 7.35 14.86 5.12
C THR A 415 8.62 14.94 4.27
N GLU A 416 8.92 16.12 3.71
CA GLU A 416 10.14 16.34 2.91
C GLU A 416 11.40 16.12 3.74
N LYS A 417 11.44 16.68 4.95
CA LYS A 417 12.57 16.52 5.88
C LYS A 417 12.78 15.07 6.29
N LEU A 418 11.70 14.31 6.49
CA LEU A 418 11.75 12.88 6.80
C LEU A 418 12.25 12.08 5.60
N VAL A 419 11.74 12.33 4.39
CA VAL A 419 12.25 11.68 3.17
C VAL A 419 13.75 11.99 3.00
N ALA A 420 14.16 13.25 3.15
CA ALA A 420 15.57 13.62 3.10
C ALA A 420 16.40 12.92 4.18
N TRP A 421 15.96 12.96 5.44
CA TRP A 421 16.66 12.35 6.58
C TRP A 421 16.99 10.87 6.34
N TYR A 422 16.02 10.09 5.83
CA TYR A 422 16.20 8.68 5.52
C TYR A 422 16.76 8.41 4.12
N SER A 423 17.09 9.45 3.34
CA SER A 423 17.85 9.35 2.09
C SER A 423 19.32 9.77 2.24
N ARG A 424 19.74 10.20 3.44
CA ARG A 424 21.15 10.55 3.70
C ARG A 424 22.00 9.28 3.66
N GLN A 425 22.83 9.18 2.65
CA GLN A 425 23.83 8.13 2.49
C GLN A 425 25.15 8.58 3.15
N SER A 426 26.03 7.64 3.50
CA SER A 426 27.39 8.00 3.91
C SER A 426 28.14 8.57 2.70
N ILE A 427 28.93 9.63 2.89
CA ILE A 427 29.82 10.18 1.85
C ILE A 427 30.99 9.24 1.64
#